data_AF-A0A7L3GVY2-F1
#
_entry.id   AF-A0A7L3GVY2-F1
#
_cell.length_a   1.000
_cell.length_b   1.000
_cell.length_c   1.000
_cell.angle_alpha   90.00
_cell.angle_beta   90.00
_cell.angle_gamma   90.00
#
_symmetry.space_group_name_H-M   'P 1'
#
loop_
_entity.id
_entity.type
_entity.pdbx_description
1 polymer ?
#
loop_
_entity_poly.entity_id
_entity_poly.type
_entity_poly.pdbx_seq_one_letter_code
_entity_poly.pdbx_strand_id
1 'polypeptide(L)'
;DYHKKQNALRALQKKALDKNPDEFYFKMIRAEVQDGVHIIKQPKDEVTPEQVKLMRTQDIKYVEMKRVAEAKKIERLKSELHLLDAEGKKRNKHMFFFDTKKEVQEFDVATHLDTVPELVDRVYNRPTIATLQKETLKGATDPAHLKVL
;
A
#
# COMPACT_ATOMS: atom_id res chain seq x y z
N ASP A 1 -31.10 -38.90 -0.85
CA ASP A 1 -31.12 -37.73 0.05
C ASP A 1 -32.54 -37.37 0.50
N TYR A 2 -33.50 -37.20 -0.42
CA TYR A 2 -34.89 -36.84 -0.13
C TYR A 2 -35.59 -37.64 1.00
N HIS A 3 -35.60 -38.97 0.93
CA HIS A 3 -36.28 -39.78 1.96
C HIS A 3 -35.66 -39.65 3.36
N LYS A 4 -34.36 -39.34 3.47
CA LYS A 4 -33.72 -39.08 4.77
C LYS A 4 -34.29 -37.81 5.39
N LYS A 5 -34.43 -36.73 4.61
CA LYS A 5 -35.03 -35.47 5.05
C LYS A 5 -36.52 -35.64 5.40
N GLN A 6 -37.25 -36.40 4.59
CA GLN A 6 -38.67 -36.70 4.84
C GLN A 6 -38.87 -37.45 6.17
N ASN A 7 -38.03 -38.45 6.45
CA ASN A 7 -38.07 -39.19 7.71
C ASN A 7 -37.70 -38.30 8.91
N ALA A 8 -36.70 -37.41 8.75
CA ALA A 8 -36.35 -36.45 9.79
C ALA A 8 -37.49 -35.47 10.11
N LEU A 9 -38.18 -34.94 9.11
CA LEU A 9 -39.33 -34.05 9.30
C LEU A 9 -40.49 -34.75 10.02
N ARG A 10 -40.81 -36.01 9.64
CA ARG A 10 -41.84 -36.80 10.33
C ARG A 10 -41.48 -37.02 11.81
N ALA A 11 -40.21 -37.30 12.11
CA ALA A 11 -39.75 -37.46 13.49
C ALA A 11 -39.86 -36.15 14.30
N LEU A 12 -39.54 -35.00 13.69
CA LEU A 12 -39.70 -33.69 14.33
C LEU A 12 -41.18 -33.35 14.60
N GLN A 13 -42.07 -33.63 13.64
CA GLN A 13 -43.51 -33.43 13.80
C GLN A 13 -44.06 -34.28 14.95
N LYS A 14 -43.68 -35.57 15.02
CA LYS A 14 -44.10 -36.43 16.12
C LYS A 14 -43.64 -35.90 17.48
N LYS A 15 -42.38 -35.46 17.59
CA LYS A 15 -41.85 -34.83 18.81
C LYS A 15 -42.60 -33.55 19.20
N ALA A 16 -43.05 -32.77 18.22
CA ALA A 16 -43.82 -31.56 18.48
C ALA A 16 -45.25 -31.88 18.99
N LEU A 17 -45.87 -32.96 18.51
CA LEU A 17 -47.18 -33.44 18.97
C LEU A 17 -47.11 -34.06 20.37
N ASP A 18 -46.07 -34.83 20.65
CA ASP A 18 -45.86 -35.51 21.95
C ASP A 18 -45.28 -34.56 23.04
N LYS A 19 -45.18 -33.25 22.76
CA LYS A 19 -44.56 -32.27 23.66
C LYS A 19 -45.43 -32.01 24.90
N ASN A 20 -44.84 -32.11 26.09
CA ASN A 20 -45.49 -31.76 27.35
C ASN A 20 -45.46 -30.24 27.57
N PRO A 21 -46.60 -29.54 27.75
CA PRO A 21 -46.61 -28.10 28.02
C PRO A 21 -45.94 -27.70 29.34
N ASP A 22 -45.86 -28.61 30.32
CA ASP A 22 -45.27 -28.36 31.63
C ASP A 22 -43.78 -28.74 31.71
N GLU A 23 -43.12 -29.02 30.57
CA GLU A 23 -41.70 -29.37 30.56
C GLU A 23 -40.82 -28.18 30.97
N PHE A 24 -39.86 -28.43 31.87
CA PHE A 24 -38.91 -27.42 32.31
C PHE A 24 -37.47 -27.93 32.24
N TYR A 25 -36.62 -27.20 31.51
CA TYR A 25 -35.18 -27.41 31.47
C TYR A 25 -34.46 -26.15 31.98
N PHE A 26 -33.43 -26.29 32.81
CA PHE A 26 -32.67 -25.16 33.35
C PHE A 26 -32.07 -24.22 32.28
N LYS A 27 -31.81 -24.74 31.07
CA LYS A 27 -31.34 -23.93 29.94
C LYS A 27 -32.39 -22.91 29.47
N MET A 28 -33.69 -23.16 29.69
CA MET A 28 -34.78 -22.25 29.34
C MET A 28 -34.73 -20.92 30.11
N ILE A 29 -33.99 -20.85 31.23
CA ILE A 29 -33.77 -19.59 31.96
C ILE A 29 -32.88 -18.63 31.15
N ARG A 30 -31.92 -19.15 30.39
CA ARG A 30 -30.93 -18.37 29.63
C ARG A 30 -31.26 -18.29 28.14
N ALA A 31 -31.84 -19.36 27.61
CA ALA A 31 -32.30 -19.47 26.24
C ALA A 31 -33.55 -18.61 26.03
N GLU A 32 -33.58 -17.88 24.92
CA GLU A 32 -34.73 -17.05 24.56
C GLU A 32 -35.39 -17.63 23.30
N VAL A 33 -36.72 -17.52 23.25
CA VAL A 33 -37.53 -17.84 22.06
C VAL A 33 -38.27 -16.56 21.69
N GLN A 34 -38.03 -16.03 20.49
CA GLN A 34 -38.75 -14.88 19.94
C GLN A 34 -39.52 -15.35 18.71
N ASP A 35 -40.80 -15.00 18.61
CA ASP A 35 -41.69 -15.39 17.50
C ASP A 35 -41.69 -16.90 17.18
N GLY A 36 -41.52 -17.73 18.20
CA GLY A 36 -41.50 -19.20 18.07
C GLY A 36 -40.16 -19.80 17.61
N VAL A 37 -39.12 -18.99 17.41
CA VAL A 37 -37.78 -19.44 17.01
C VAL A 37 -36.77 -19.24 18.15
N HIS A 38 -35.96 -20.26 18.41
CA HIS A 38 -34.90 -20.19 19.42
C HIS A 38 -33.77 -19.25 18.97
N ILE A 39 -33.45 -18.25 19.79
CA ILE A 39 -32.34 -17.32 19.55
C ILE A 39 -31.13 -17.74 20.38
N ILE A 40 -30.02 -17.96 19.68
CA ILE A 40 -28.71 -18.17 20.30
C ILE A 40 -28.12 -16.79 20.60
N LYS A 41 -28.15 -16.37 21.87
CA LYS A 41 -27.45 -15.16 22.31
C LYS A 41 -25.96 -15.37 22.15
N GLN A 42 -25.31 -14.54 21.33
CA GLN A 42 -23.86 -14.45 21.37
C GLN A 42 -23.44 -13.78 22.68
N PRO A 43 -22.36 -14.24 23.33
CA PRO A 43 -21.83 -13.53 24.49
C PRO A 43 -21.53 -12.10 24.07
N LYS A 44 -22.22 -11.15 24.69
CA LYS A 44 -21.80 -9.75 24.63
C LYS A 44 -20.70 -9.61 25.67
N ASP A 45 -19.49 -9.35 25.22
CA ASP A 45 -18.45 -8.88 26.12
C ASP A 45 -18.88 -7.50 26.61
N GLU A 46 -19.47 -7.43 27.80
CA GLU A 46 -19.78 -6.17 28.46
C GLU A 46 -18.45 -5.55 28.90
N VAL A 47 -17.87 -4.77 28.00
CA VAL A 47 -16.60 -4.07 28.26
C VAL A 47 -16.89 -2.93 29.24
N THR A 48 -16.19 -2.92 30.37
CA THR A 48 -16.34 -1.83 31.34
C THR A 48 -15.86 -0.50 30.74
N PRO A 49 -16.38 0.65 31.17
CA PRO A 49 -15.93 1.95 30.66
C PRO A 49 -14.41 2.17 30.83
N GLU A 50 -13.81 1.58 31.85
CA GLU A 50 -12.36 1.63 32.09
C GLU A 50 -11.58 0.79 31.07
N GLN A 51 -12.06 -0.41 30.77
CA GLN A 51 -11.47 -1.27 29.72
C GLN A 51 -11.56 -0.58 28.35
N VAL A 52 -12.67 0.08 28.02
CA VAL A 52 -12.80 0.85 26.78
C VAL A 52 -11.77 1.97 26.70
N LYS A 53 -11.54 2.71 27.79
CA LYS A 53 -10.51 3.77 27.84
C LYS A 53 -9.11 3.20 27.64
N LEU A 54 -8.80 2.06 28.25
CA LEU A 54 -7.53 1.38 28.08
C LEU A 54 -7.32 0.93 26.63
N MET A 55 -8.31 0.28 26.01
CA MET A 55 -8.26 -0.14 24.61
C MET A 55 -8.01 1.05 23.67
N ARG A 56 -8.74 2.15 23.84
CA ARG A 56 -8.54 3.38 23.06
C ARG A 56 -7.13 3.94 23.20
N THR A 57 -6.58 3.91 24.42
CA THR A 57 -5.21 4.37 24.67
C THR A 57 -4.19 3.49 23.94
N GLN A 58 -4.39 2.17 23.92
CA GLN A 58 -3.54 1.24 23.20
C GLN A 58 -3.60 1.49 21.68
N ASP A 59 -4.80 1.68 21.14
CA ASP A 59 -5.01 1.96 19.71
C ASP A 59 -4.32 3.25 19.28
N ILE A 60 -4.47 4.33 20.05
CA ILE A 60 -3.81 5.62 19.78
C ILE A 60 -2.29 5.42 19.75
N LYS A 61 -1.73 4.75 20.76
CA LYS A 61 -0.28 4.49 20.85
C LYS A 61 0.22 3.65 19.68
N TYR A 62 -0.57 2.66 19.24
CA TYR A 62 -0.23 1.84 18.08
C TYR A 62 -0.18 2.67 16.79
N VAL A 63 -1.19 3.50 16.57
CA VAL A 63 -1.26 4.38 15.39
C VAL A 63 -0.10 5.38 15.39
N GLU A 64 0.23 5.97 16.53
CA GLU A 64 1.38 6.87 16.68
C GLU A 64 2.70 6.18 16.34
N MET A 65 2.93 4.98 16.88
CA MET A 65 4.11 4.18 16.58
C MET A 65 4.22 3.90 15.07
N LYS A 66 3.11 3.49 14.43
CA LYS A 66 3.09 3.23 12.99
C LYS A 66 3.37 4.49 12.17
N ARG A 67 2.81 5.63 12.57
CA ARG A 67 3.09 6.93 11.92
C ARG A 67 4.57 7.27 11.95
N VAL A 68 5.24 7.09 13.10
CA VAL A 68 6.67 7.37 13.24
C VAL A 68 7.51 6.40 12.41
N ALA A 69 7.18 5.10 12.43
CA ALA A 69 7.88 4.10 11.65
C ALA A 69 7.80 4.38 10.14
N GLU A 70 6.60 4.68 9.63
CA GLU A 70 6.40 5.00 8.22
C GLU A 70 7.05 6.35 7.83
N ALA A 71 7.01 7.35 8.71
CA ALA A 71 7.71 8.62 8.46
C ALA A 71 9.22 8.42 8.29
N LYS A 72 9.86 7.64 9.17
CA LYS A 72 11.29 7.30 9.04
C LYS A 72 11.59 6.49 7.79
N LYS A 73 10.69 5.58 7.42
CA LYS A 73 10.82 4.80 6.18
C LYS A 73 10.76 5.71 4.95
N ILE A 74 9.82 6.66 4.92
CA ILE A 74 9.71 7.66 3.85
C ILE A 74 10.97 8.52 3.79
N GLU A 75 11.48 8.98 4.93
CA GLU A 75 12.72 9.76 5.00
C GLU A 75 13.91 8.99 4.42
N ARG A 76 14.09 7.73 4.84
CA ARG A 76 15.14 6.86 4.29
C ARG A 76 15.01 6.70 2.78
N LEU A 77 13.82 6.37 2.29
CA LEU A 77 13.57 6.21 0.84
C LEU A 77 13.80 7.52 0.07
N LYS A 78 13.41 8.67 0.64
CA LYS A 78 13.68 9.99 0.05
C LYS A 78 15.18 10.30 0.02
N SER A 79 15.94 9.88 1.03
CA SER A 79 17.39 10.08 1.08
C SER A 79 18.14 9.19 0.07
N GLU A 80 17.67 7.96 -0.16
CA GLU A 80 18.20 7.05 -1.16
C GLU A 80 17.84 7.49 -2.59
N LEU A 81 16.69 8.15 -2.76
CA LEU A 81 16.23 8.62 -4.06
C LEU A 81 16.94 9.92 -4.46
N HIS A 82 17.87 9.83 -5.42
CA HIS A 82 18.58 10.98 -6.00
C HIS A 82 17.66 11.96 -6.77
N LEU A 83 16.38 11.60 -6.93
CA LEU A 83 15.33 12.35 -7.60
C LEU A 83 15.65 12.76 -9.05
N LEU A 84 16.71 12.28 -9.69
CA LEU A 84 17.34 12.86 -10.89
C LEU A 84 16.37 13.32 -12.01
N ASP A 85 15.32 12.55 -12.34
CA ASP A 85 14.27 12.88 -13.33
C ASP A 85 12.88 13.23 -12.76
N ALA A 86 12.78 13.54 -11.47
CA ALA A 86 11.47 13.83 -10.88
C ALA A 86 10.83 15.10 -11.49
N GLU A 87 9.58 14.98 -11.97
CA GLU A 87 8.76 16.10 -12.40
C GLU A 87 8.53 17.09 -11.23
N GLY A 88 8.64 18.39 -11.50
CA GLY A 88 8.46 19.44 -10.48
C GLY A 88 9.74 19.87 -9.75
N LYS A 89 10.92 19.46 -10.21
CA LYS A 89 12.18 20.00 -9.72
C LYS A 89 12.34 21.50 -9.99
N LYS A 90 13.01 22.17 -9.06
CA LYS A 90 13.53 23.52 -9.28
C LYS A 90 14.56 23.46 -10.41
N ARG A 91 14.33 24.22 -11.50
CA ARG A 91 15.28 24.35 -12.60
C ARG A 91 16.55 25.03 -12.09
N ASN A 92 17.69 24.32 -12.18
CA ASN A 92 18.99 24.91 -11.86
C ASN A 92 19.45 25.81 -13.01
N LYS A 93 20.07 26.94 -12.69
CA LYS A 93 20.65 27.86 -13.66
C LYS A 93 22.15 27.60 -13.75
N HIS A 94 22.61 27.14 -14.92
CA HIS A 94 24.04 27.05 -15.25
C HIS A 94 24.41 28.25 -16.13
N MET A 95 25.51 28.94 -15.83
CA MET A 95 25.98 30.11 -16.57
C MET A 95 27.38 29.85 -17.12
N PHE A 96 27.57 30.09 -18.42
CA PHE A 96 28.87 30.04 -19.08
C PHE A 96 29.44 31.45 -19.16
N PHE A 97 30.75 31.58 -18.98
CA PHE A 97 31.48 32.85 -19.05
C PHE A 97 32.40 32.80 -20.26
N PHE A 98 32.43 33.91 -21.01
CA PHE A 98 33.24 34.08 -22.22
C PHE A 98 33.96 35.41 -22.13
N ASP A 99 35.17 35.46 -22.67
CA ASP A 99 35.99 36.66 -22.64
C ASP A 99 35.57 37.63 -23.76
N THR A 100 35.12 37.10 -24.90
CA THR A 100 34.77 37.90 -26.07
C THR A 100 33.31 37.77 -26.45
N LYS A 101 32.69 38.87 -26.90
CA LYS A 101 31.29 38.86 -27.40
C LYS A 101 31.08 37.97 -28.63
N LYS A 102 32.12 37.71 -29.41
CA LYS A 102 32.08 36.82 -30.59
C LYS A 102 31.86 35.36 -30.17
N GLU A 103 32.56 34.92 -29.13
CA GLU A 103 32.41 33.57 -28.57
C GLU A 103 30.98 33.33 -28.08
N VAL A 104 30.34 34.35 -27.50
CA VAL A 104 28.93 34.28 -27.07
C VAL A 104 27.98 34.05 -28.25
N GLN A 105 28.25 34.64 -29.42
CA GLN A 105 27.39 34.51 -30.60
C GLN A 105 27.53 33.14 -31.29
N GLU A 106 28.73 32.57 -31.27
CA GLU A 106 29.04 31.28 -31.89
C GLU A 106 28.85 30.10 -30.93
N PHE A 107 28.47 30.37 -29.68
CA PHE A 107 28.36 29.36 -28.63
C PHE A 107 27.25 28.35 -28.90
N ASP A 108 27.64 27.08 -29.03
CA ASP A 108 26.74 25.93 -29.00
C ASP A 108 27.10 25.01 -27.82
N VAL A 109 26.05 24.54 -27.14
CA VAL A 109 26.19 23.78 -25.89
C VAL A 109 26.66 22.35 -26.17
N ALA A 110 26.19 21.74 -27.27
CA ALA A 110 26.53 20.36 -27.60
C ALA A 110 28.02 20.22 -27.92
N THR A 111 28.53 21.11 -28.77
CA THR A 111 29.95 21.21 -29.12
C THR A 111 30.82 21.60 -27.93
N HIS A 112 30.43 22.61 -27.15
CA HIS A 112 31.24 23.02 -25.99
C HIS A 112 31.38 21.92 -24.92
N LEU A 113 30.37 21.07 -24.74
CA LEU A 113 30.41 19.97 -23.77
C LEU A 113 30.93 18.65 -24.38
N ASP A 114 31.29 18.62 -25.67
CA ASP A 114 31.65 17.42 -26.43
C ASP A 114 30.61 16.30 -26.31
N THR A 115 29.32 16.66 -26.30
CA THR A 115 28.20 15.71 -26.14
C THR A 115 27.32 15.65 -27.38
N VAL A 116 26.54 14.58 -27.49
CA VAL A 116 25.51 14.49 -28.55
C VAL A 116 24.32 15.42 -28.22
N PRO A 117 23.65 16.01 -29.24
CA PRO A 117 22.55 16.95 -29.02
C PRO A 117 21.39 16.42 -28.17
N GLU A 118 21.06 15.12 -28.32
CA GLU A 118 19.99 14.46 -27.56
C GLU A 118 20.20 14.48 -26.04
N LEU A 119 21.45 14.66 -25.63
CA LEU A 119 21.89 14.53 -24.25
C LEU A 119 22.19 15.89 -23.61
N VAL A 120 21.92 16.99 -24.32
CA VAL A 120 22.09 18.36 -23.83
C VAL A 120 21.03 18.72 -22.79
N ASP A 121 19.80 18.23 -22.95
CA ASP A 121 18.67 18.57 -22.06
C ASP A 121 18.77 17.91 -20.67
N ARG A 122 19.38 16.72 -20.57
CA ARG A 122 19.58 16.05 -19.27
C ARG A 122 20.59 16.80 -18.42
N VAL A 123 20.35 16.90 -17.10
CA VAL A 123 21.22 17.71 -16.22
C VAL A 123 22.43 16.92 -15.71
N TYR A 124 22.27 15.62 -15.52
CA TYR A 124 23.22 14.70 -14.90
C TYR A 124 23.66 13.62 -15.89
N ASN A 125 24.78 12.96 -15.58
CA ASN A 125 25.36 11.89 -16.39
C ASN A 125 25.40 12.24 -17.89
N ARG A 126 26.23 13.23 -18.25
CA ARG A 126 26.44 13.67 -19.63
C ARG A 126 27.80 13.18 -20.17
N PRO A 127 27.97 11.91 -20.59
CA PRO A 127 29.19 11.44 -21.23
C PRO A 127 29.50 12.20 -22.52
N THR A 128 30.80 12.38 -22.75
CA THR A 128 31.32 12.91 -24.00
C THR A 128 31.24 11.85 -25.10
N ILE A 129 31.35 12.29 -26.35
CA ILE A 129 31.34 11.41 -27.52
C ILE A 129 32.45 10.35 -27.42
N ALA A 130 33.64 10.72 -26.94
CA ALA A 130 34.75 9.80 -26.75
C ALA A 130 34.44 8.72 -25.69
N THR A 131 33.73 9.08 -24.62
CA THR A 131 33.30 8.12 -23.59
C THR A 131 32.25 7.16 -24.14
N LEU A 132 31.27 7.66 -24.91
CA LEU A 132 30.25 6.82 -25.56
C LEU A 132 30.84 5.79 -26.52
N GLN A 133 31.95 6.13 -27.20
CA GLN A 133 32.64 5.22 -28.11
C GLN A 133 33.50 4.18 -27.41
N LYS A 134 34.06 4.49 -26.23
CA LYS A 134 35.03 3.64 -25.53
C LYS A 134 34.39 2.74 -24.48
N GLU A 135 33.37 3.22 -23.79
CA GLU A 135 32.78 2.50 -22.68
C GLU A 135 31.75 1.48 -23.14
N THR A 136 31.80 0.30 -22.54
CA THR A 136 30.79 -0.74 -22.71
C THR A 136 29.62 -0.49 -21.75
N LEU A 137 28.41 -0.76 -22.21
CA LEU A 137 27.19 -0.60 -21.41
C LEU A 137 27.28 -1.44 -20.13
N LYS A 138 27.19 -0.79 -18.97
CA LYS A 138 27.09 -1.45 -17.67
C LYS A 138 25.63 -1.49 -17.24
N GLY A 139 25.00 -2.65 -17.30
CA GLY A 139 23.60 -2.83 -16.91
C GLY A 139 22.91 -3.97 -17.66
N ALA A 140 21.59 -4.05 -17.52
CA ALA A 140 20.78 -5.01 -18.29
C ALA A 140 20.75 -4.59 -19.77
N THR A 141 21.47 -5.33 -20.61
CA THR A 141 21.54 -5.12 -22.07
C THR A 141 20.50 -5.93 -22.84
N ASP A 142 19.83 -6.87 -22.16
CA ASP A 142 18.79 -7.69 -22.78
C ASP A 142 17.53 -6.86 -23.07
N PRO A 143 17.01 -6.88 -24.32
CA PRO A 143 15.83 -6.11 -24.69
C PRO A 143 14.56 -6.51 -23.92
N ALA A 144 14.52 -7.72 -23.33
CA ALA A 144 13.43 -8.15 -22.47
C ALA A 144 13.38 -7.42 -21.11
N HIS A 145 14.52 -6.87 -20.65
CA HIS A 145 14.65 -6.15 -19.39
C HIS A 145 14.64 -4.63 -19.57
N LEU A 146 14.73 -4.15 -20.81
CA LEU A 146 14.59 -2.74 -21.15
C LEU A 146 13.10 -2.39 -21.20
N LYS A 147 12.61 -1.69 -20.16
CA LYS A 147 11.29 -1.04 -20.25
C LYS A 147 11.38 0.08 -21.29
N VAL A 148 10.58 -0.03 -22.34
CA VAL A 148 10.33 1.09 -23.26
C VAL A 148 9.63 2.18 -22.45
N LEU A 149 10.25 3.36 -22.40
CA LEU A 149 9.68 4.58 -21.84
C LEU A 149 8.71 5.22 -22.85
#